data_AF-A0A2X4WTD2-F1
#
_entry.id   AF-A0A2X4WTD2-F1
#
_cell.length_a   1.000
_cell.length_b   1.000
_cell.length_c   1.000
_cell.angle_alpha   90.00
_cell.angle_beta   90.00
_cell.angle_gamma   90.00
#
_symmetry.space_group_name_H-M   'P 1'
#
loop_
_entity.id
_entity.type
_entity.pdbx_description
1 polymer ?
#
loop_
_entity_poly.entity_id
_entity_poly.type
_entity_poly.pdbx_seq_one_letter_code
_entity_poly.pdbx_strand_id
1 'polypeptide(L)' 'MRDRLFEEARRFVEQAQLIASENSDPHDQAKALDIAKNAVSSAFANSTFAQQRQLQEFQHTLDRLS' A
#
# COMPACT_ATOMS: atom_id res chain seq x y z
N MET A 1 13.19 0.71 -13.01
CA MET A 1 13.01 0.65 -11.53
C MET A 1 11.70 1.29 -11.07
N ARG A 2 11.21 2.35 -11.71
CA ARG A 2 9.91 2.98 -11.39
C ARG A 2 8.73 2.01 -11.42
N ASP A 3 8.69 1.12 -12.41
CA ASP A 3 7.61 0.13 -12.51
C ASP A 3 7.66 -0.91 -11.39
N ARG A 4 8.87 -1.25 -10.89
CA ARG A 4 9.02 -2.19 -9.78
C ARG A 4 8.45 -1.64 -8.47
N LEU A 5 8.74 -0.37 -8.14
CA LEU A 5 8.22 0.25 -6.90
C LEU A 5 6.69 0.34 -6.94
N PHE A 6 6.11 0.64 -8.10
CA PHE A 6 4.66 0.69 -8.26
C PHE A 6 4.02 -0.70 -8.09
N GLU A 7 4.58 -1.73 -8.73
CA GLU A 7 4.10 -3.11 -8.56
C GLU A 7 4.25 -3.60 -7.11
N GLU A 8 5.35 -3.24 -6.45
CA GLU A 8 5.62 -3.61 -5.07
C GLU A 8 4.64 -2.94 -4.11
N ALA A 9 4.40 -1.64 -4.27
CA ALA A 9 3.38 -0.91 -3.51
C ALA A 9 1.99 -1.54 -3.68
N ARG A 10 1.62 -1.91 -4.92
CA ARG A 10 0.36 -2.59 -5.19
C ARG A 10 0.26 -3.92 -4.45
N ARG A 11 1.29 -4.77 -4.49
CA ARG A 11 1.30 -6.07 -3.80
C ARG A 11 1.12 -5.92 -2.30
N PHE A 12 1.81 -4.96 -1.68
CA PHE A 12 1.67 -4.73 -0.24
C PHE A 12 0.28 -4.21 0.14
N VAL A 13 -0.32 -3.37 -0.70
CA VAL A 13 -1.71 -2.90 -0.50
C VAL A 13 -2.72 -4.05 -0.59
N GLU A 14 -2.57 -4.93 -1.60
CA GLU A 14 -3.39 -6.13 -1.73
C GLU A 14 -3.22 -7.06 -0.51
N GLN A 15 -1.99 -7.24 -0.03
CA GLN A 15 -1.71 -8.05 1.16
C GLN A 15 -2.31 -7.45 2.45
N ALA A 16 -2.20 -6.14 2.64
CA ALA A 16 -2.81 -5.46 3.78
C ALA A 16 -4.35 -5.58 3.77
N GLN A 17 -4.99 -5.50 2.60
CA GLN A 17 -6.42 -5.73 2.45
C GLN A 17 -6.84 -7.15 2.81
N LEU A 18 -6.07 -8.15 2.37
CA LEU A 18 -6.33 -9.56 2.68
C LEU A 18 -6.26 -9.80 4.19
N ILE A 19 -5.17 -9.37 4.83
CA ILE A 19 -4.95 -9.53 6.28
C ILE A 19 -6.07 -8.84 7.08
N ALA A 20 -6.46 -7.62 6.69
CA ALA A 20 -7.55 -6.89 7.32
C ALA A 20 -8.92 -7.58 7.14
N SER A 21 -9.13 -8.29 6.02
CA SER A 21 -10.37 -9.02 5.73
C SER A 21 -10.47 -10.35 6.48
N GLU A 22 -9.34 -10.99 6.78
CA GLU A 22 -9.29 -12.31 7.42
C GLU A 22 -9.49 -12.28 8.95
N ASN A 23 -9.81 -11.13 9.55
CA ASN A 23 -9.82 -10.92 11.02
C ASN A 23 -8.50 -11.41 11.66
N SER A 24 -7.38 -11.10 11.00
CA SER A 24 -6.04 -11.45 11.48
C SER A 24 -5.70 -10.71 12.78
N ASP A 25 -4.61 -11.13 13.44
CA ASP A 25 -4.13 -10.44 14.64
C ASP A 25 -3.97 -8.93 14.37
N PRO A 26 -4.49 -8.05 15.23
CA PRO A 26 -4.35 -6.59 15.07
C PRO A 26 -2.90 -6.13 14.89
N HIS A 27 -1.94 -6.85 15.48
CA HIS A 27 -0.51 -6.58 15.30
C HIS A 27 -0.04 -6.83 13.86
N ASP A 28 -0.46 -7.95 13.27
CA ASP A 28 -0.12 -8.30 11.89
C ASP A 28 -0.79 -7.36 10.88
N GLN A 29 -2.04 -6.95 11.16
CA GLN A 29 -2.72 -5.91 10.38
C GLN A 29 -1.96 -4.58 10.42
N ALA A 30 -1.61 -4.10 11.63
CA ALA A 30 -0.88 -2.84 11.78
C ALA A 30 0.48 -2.87 11.07
N LYS A 31 1.20 -3.99 11.16
CA LYS A 31 2.48 -4.19 10.47
C LYS A 31 2.32 -4.21 8.95
N ALA A 32 1.31 -4.90 8.43
CA ALA A 32 1.04 -4.94 7.00
C ALA A 32 0.67 -3.56 6.44
N LEU A 33 -0.13 -2.79 7.19
CA LEU A 33 -0.49 -1.42 6.83
C LEU A 33 0.74 -0.50 6.81
N ASP A 34 1.63 -0.58 7.81
CA ASP A 34 2.83 0.26 7.85
C ASP A 34 3.77 -0.03 6.67
N ILE A 35 3.99 -1.31 6.34
CA ILE A 35 4.78 -1.71 5.17
C ILE A 35 4.14 -1.17 3.88
N ALA A 36 2.84 -1.33 3.72
CA ALA A 36 2.13 -0.85 2.54
C ALA A 36 2.19 0.68 2.39
N LYS A 37 2.00 1.44 3.47
CA LYS A 37 2.09 2.92 3.46
C LYS A 37 3.50 3.40 3.10
N ASN A 38 4.53 2.74 3.62
CA ASN A 38 5.93 3.04 3.28
C ASN A 38 6.24 2.74 1.81
N ALA A 39 5.76 1.61 1.29
CA ALA A 39 5.95 1.24 -0.11
C ALA A 39 5.23 2.20 -1.06
N VAL A 40 3.99 2.58 -0.75
CA VAL A 40 3.20 3.57 -1.52
C VAL A 40 3.91 4.93 -1.53
N SER A 41 4.41 5.40 -0.38
CA SER A 41 5.14 6.67 -0.28
C SER A 41 6.43 6.64 -1.11
N SER A 42 7.18 5.54 -1.04
CA SER A 42 8.42 5.34 -1.81
C SER A 42 8.15 5.30 -3.32
N ALA A 43 7.09 4.60 -3.73
CA ALA A 43 6.64 4.56 -5.11
C ALA A 43 6.17 5.93 -5.60
N PHE A 44 5.46 6.69 -4.76
CA PHE A 44 4.89 7.99 -5.11
C PHE A 44 5.97 9.02 -5.45
N ALA A 45 7.03 9.07 -4.64
CA ALA A 45 8.19 9.93 -4.87
C ALA A 45 8.91 9.63 -6.19
N ASN A 46 8.80 8.40 -6.70
CA ASN A 46 9.50 7.93 -7.89
C ASN A 46 8.59 7.72 -9.11
N SER A 47 7.31 8.09 -9.07
CA SER A 47 6.31 7.75 -10.10
C SER A 47 6.05 8.87 -11.14
N THR A 48 5.30 8.56 -12.19
CA THR A 48 4.68 9.58 -13.07
C THR A 48 3.46 10.20 -12.41
N PHE A 49 2.96 11.33 -12.92
CA PHE A 49 1.69 11.91 -12.46
C PHE A 49 0.51 10.92 -12.58
N ALA A 50 0.45 10.13 -13.65
CA ALA A 50 -0.59 9.12 -13.82
C ALA A 50 -0.51 8.02 -12.74
N GLN A 51 0.69 7.51 -12.45
CA GLN A 51 0.91 6.51 -11.40
C GLN A 51 0.66 7.08 -9.99
N GLN A 52 1.03 8.35 -9.76
CA GLN A 52 0.78 9.04 -8.49
C GLN A 52 -0.71 9.09 -8.15
N ARG A 53 -1.59 9.28 -9.14
CA ARG A 53 -3.05 9.22 -8.93
C ARG A 53 -3.50 7.87 -8.39
N GLN A 54 -3.01 6.78 -8.98
CA GLN A 54 -3.36 5.43 -8.53
C GLN A 54 -2.73 5.10 -7.16
N LEU A 55 -1.52 5.58 -6.89
CA LEU A 55 -0.89 5.45 -5.57
C LEU A 55 -1.63 6.23 -4.48
N GLN A 56 -2.22 7.40 -4.80
CA GLN A 56 -3.11 8.12 -3.88
C GLN A 56 -4.35 7.30 -3.53
N GLU A 57 -4.95 6.62 -4.51
CA GLU A 57 -6.09 5.73 -4.25
C GLU A 57 -5.71 4.56 -3.33
N PHE A 58 -4.50 4.00 -3.50
CA PHE A 58 -3.98 2.99 -2.58
C PHE A 58 -3.77 3.55 -1.18
N GLN A 59 -3.17 4.74 -1.04
CA GLN A 59 -3.00 5.39 0.27
C GLN A 59 -4.34 5.60 0.97
N HIS A 60 -5.35 6.13 0.26
CA HIS A 60 -6.70 6.28 0.79
C HIS A 60 -7.34 4.96 1.22
N THR A 61 -7.05 3.88 0.49
CA THR A 61 -7.53 2.54 0.86
C THR A 61 -6.90 2.07 2.17
N LEU A 62 -5.58 2.24 2.32
CA LEU A 62 -4.85 1.88 3.54
C LEU A 62 -5.30 2.71 4.75
N ASP A 63 -5.59 4.00 4.57
CA ASP A 63 -6.06 4.87 5.66
C ASP A 63 -7.48 4.54 6.14
N ARG A 64 -8.28 3.86 5.31
CA ARG A 64 -9.60 3.34 5.71
C ARG A 64 -9.50 2.03 6.49
N LEU A 65 -8.36 1.35 6.44
CA LEU A 65 -8.11 0.06 7.08
C LEU A 65 -7.31 0.16 8.38
N SER A 66 -6.73 1.34 8.66
CA SER A 66 -5.95 1.62 9.88
C SER A 66 -6.80 2.05 11.06
#